data_AF-A0A1W9QUL2-F1
#
_entry.id   AF-A0A1W9QUL2-F1
#
_cell.length_a   1.000
_cell.length_b   1.000
_cell.length_c   1.000
_cell.angle_alpha   90.00
_cell.angle_beta   90.00
_cell.angle_gamma   90.00
#
_symmetry.space_group_name_H-M   'P 1'
#
loop_
_entity.id
_entity.type
_entity.pdbx_description
1 polymer ?
#
loop_
_entity_poly.entity_id
_entity_poly.type
_entity_poly.pdbx_seq_one_letter_code
_entity_poly.pdbx_strand_id
1 'polypeptide(L)'
;MKKITSTLLSASVAVALISTLSLAEGKTQWGYTGHGAPEAWGELAPEYKICSTGKNQSPVNVTTSLDADLAAIAPEYTSASSEILNNGHT
;
A
#
# COMPACT_ATOMS: atom_id res chain seq x y z
N MET A 1 0.21 26.77 48.14
CA MET A 1 -0.04 25.31 48.05
C MET A 1 -1.15 24.94 47.07
N LYS A 2 -2.35 25.57 47.10
CA LYS A 2 -3.47 25.34 46.15
C LYS A 2 -3.15 25.65 44.66
N LYS A 3 -2.31 26.65 44.38
CA LYS A 3 -1.93 27.02 43.00
C LYS A 3 -1.00 25.98 42.37
N ILE A 4 0.00 25.49 43.12
CA ILE A 4 0.99 24.50 42.65
C ILE A 4 0.34 23.13 42.41
N THR A 5 -0.61 22.73 43.25
CA THR A 5 -1.41 21.51 43.05
C THR A 5 -2.32 21.62 41.82
N SER A 6 -2.90 22.80 41.54
CA SER A 6 -3.68 23.03 40.33
C SER A 6 -2.85 23.00 39.04
N THR A 7 -1.61 23.52 39.05
CA THR A 7 -0.73 23.46 37.87
C THR A 7 -0.22 22.05 37.60
N LEU A 8 0.10 21.29 38.65
CA LEU A 8 0.51 19.89 38.53
C LEU A 8 -0.63 19.01 38.01
N LEU A 9 -1.86 19.23 38.49
CA LEU A 9 -3.03 18.49 38.02
C LEU A 9 -3.35 18.80 36.55
N SER A 10 -3.20 20.07 36.12
CA SER A 10 -3.43 20.46 34.73
C SER A 10 -2.35 19.94 33.77
N ALA A 11 -1.10 19.85 34.23
CA ALA A 11 0.00 19.28 33.46
C ALA A 11 -0.16 17.76 33.24
N SER A 12 -0.66 17.02 34.24
CA SER A 12 -0.93 15.58 34.12
C SER A 12 -2.08 15.25 33.15
N VAL A 13 -3.09 16.11 33.06
CA VAL A 13 -4.21 15.93 32.10
C VAL A 13 -3.75 16.17 30.65
N ALA A 14 -2.87 17.14 30.41
CA ALA A 14 -2.33 17.42 29.08
C ALA A 14 -1.45 16.28 28.54
N VAL A 15 -0.68 15.60 29.41
CA VAL A 15 0.16 14.45 29.02
C VAL A 15 -0.67 13.21 28.70
N ALA A 16 -1.80 13.00 29.38
CA ALA A 16 -2.70 11.87 29.12
C ALA A 16 -3.44 11.97 27.76
N LEU A 17 -3.64 13.18 27.24
CA LEU A 17 -4.29 13.41 25.94
C LEU A 17 -3.38 13.10 24.74
N ILE A 18 -2.06 13.13 24.91
CA ILE A 18 -1.08 12.91 23.83
C ILE A 18 -0.86 11.41 23.57
N SER A 19 -1.12 10.55 24.55
CA SER A 19 -0.88 9.09 24.50
C SER A 19 -1.81 8.32 23.56
N THR A 20 -2.75 8.98 22.88
CA THR A 20 -3.68 8.34 21.91
C THR A 20 -3.30 8.57 20.45
N LEU A 21 -2.20 9.30 20.19
CA LEU A 21 -1.65 9.43 18.85
C LEU A 21 -0.86 8.17 18.50
N SER A 22 -1.58 7.10 18.15
CA SER A 22 -1.01 5.99 17.39
C SER A 22 -0.70 6.50 15.98
N LEU A 23 0.51 7.03 15.78
CA LEU A 23 1.11 7.15 14.46
C LEU A 23 1.44 5.74 13.99
N ALA A 24 0.42 5.02 13.52
CA ALA A 24 0.63 3.82 12.74
C ALA A 24 1.22 4.26 11.40
N GLU A 25 2.54 4.36 11.33
CA GLU A 25 3.30 4.23 10.07
C GLU A 25 3.22 2.76 9.61
N GLY A 26 2.00 2.22 9.58
CA GLY A 26 1.72 0.90 9.09
C GLY A 26 1.86 0.97 7.58
N LYS A 27 2.89 0.31 7.04
CA LYS A 27 2.94 0.01 5.60
C LYS A 27 1.55 -0.43 5.18
N THR A 28 0.94 0.30 4.26
CA THR A 28 -0.40 0.01 3.76
C THR A 28 -0.46 -1.44 3.31
N GLN A 29 -1.10 -2.30 4.12
CA GLN A 29 -1.09 -3.74 3.88
C GLN A 29 -2.11 -4.07 2.80
N TRP A 30 -1.61 -4.41 1.62
CA TRP A 30 -2.38 -4.98 0.53
C TRP A 30 -2.16 -6.49 0.48
N GLY A 31 -3.08 -7.20 -0.15
CA GLY A 31 -3.01 -8.62 -0.39
C GLY A 31 -4.13 -9.08 -1.31
N TYR A 32 -4.39 -10.38 -1.31
CA TYR A 32 -5.39 -10.98 -2.19
C TYR A 32 -6.68 -11.38 -1.47
N THR A 33 -6.78 -11.13 -0.15
CA THR A 33 -7.92 -11.53 0.69
C THR A 33 -8.14 -10.54 1.83
N GLY A 34 -9.36 -10.50 2.38
CA GLY A 34 -9.70 -9.66 3.54
C GLY A 34 -9.78 -8.17 3.20
N HIS A 35 -9.54 -7.30 4.20
CA HIS A 35 -9.65 -5.84 4.03
C HIS A 35 -8.62 -5.24 3.07
N GLY A 36 -7.51 -5.93 2.82
CA GLY A 36 -6.47 -5.52 1.88
C GLY A 36 -6.63 -6.14 0.48
N ALA A 37 -7.77 -6.78 0.18
CA ALA A 37 -8.03 -7.45 -1.09
C ALA A 37 -8.08 -6.48 -2.29
N PRO A 38 -7.98 -6.99 -3.54
CA PRO A 38 -7.87 -6.16 -4.74
C PRO A 38 -8.99 -5.14 -4.92
N GLU A 39 -10.20 -5.46 -4.47
CA GLU A 39 -11.37 -4.58 -4.53
C GLU A 39 -11.15 -3.28 -3.74
N ALA A 40 -10.29 -3.30 -2.72
CA ALA A 40 -10.01 -2.17 -1.82
C ALA A 40 -8.69 -1.44 -2.13
N TRP A 41 -7.82 -1.96 -3.01
CA TRP A 41 -6.46 -1.42 -3.20
C TRP A 41 -6.39 0.09 -3.44
N GLY A 42 -7.33 0.64 -4.23
CA GLY A 42 -7.38 2.07 -4.52
C GLY A 42 -7.88 2.97 -3.38
N GLU A 43 -8.28 2.40 -2.26
CA GLU A 43 -8.69 3.11 -1.04
C GLU A 43 -7.65 3.00 0.08
N LEU A 44 -6.69 2.07 -0.03
CA LEU A 44 -5.74 1.82 1.03
C LEU A 44 -4.72 2.95 1.22
N ALA A 45 -4.36 3.65 0.13
CA ALA A 45 -3.47 4.80 0.16
C ALA A 45 -3.70 5.74 -1.04
N PRO A 46 -3.41 7.05 -0.92
CA PRO A 46 -3.55 8.00 -2.03
C PRO A 46 -2.77 7.60 -3.29
N GLU A 47 -1.58 7.01 -3.12
CA GLU A 47 -0.70 6.58 -4.21
C GLU A 47 -1.29 5.41 -5.01
N TYR A 48 -2.20 4.64 -4.42
CA TYR A 48 -2.80 3.45 -5.04
C TYR A 48 -4.10 3.77 -5.78
N LYS A 49 -4.51 5.04 -5.83
CA LYS A 49 -5.82 5.43 -6.37
C LYS A 49 -6.09 4.89 -7.78
N ILE A 50 -5.04 4.73 -8.59
CA ILE A 50 -5.14 4.19 -9.96
C ILE A 50 -5.72 2.76 -10.00
N CYS A 51 -5.56 1.97 -8.94
CA CYS A 51 -6.10 0.62 -8.86
C CYS A 51 -7.64 0.58 -8.94
N SER A 52 -8.32 1.66 -8.53
CA SER A 52 -9.79 1.76 -8.63
C SER A 52 -10.28 2.74 -9.69
N THR A 53 -9.48 3.76 -10.04
CA THR A 53 -9.90 4.80 -11.00
C THR A 53 -9.37 4.61 -12.42
N GLY A 54 -8.31 3.82 -12.59
CA GLY A 54 -7.65 3.58 -13.86
C GLY A 54 -8.56 2.94 -14.90
N LYS A 55 -8.35 3.31 -16.17
CA LYS A 55 -9.09 2.76 -17.32
C LYS A 55 -8.23 1.83 -18.20
N ASN A 56 -6.96 1.70 -17.87
CA ASN A 56 -5.97 0.87 -18.55
C ASN A 56 -5.24 0.03 -17.48
N GLN A 57 -5.98 -0.83 -16.79
CA GLN A 57 -5.44 -1.72 -15.76
C GLN A 57 -5.19 -3.13 -16.33
N SER A 58 -4.34 -3.87 -15.64
CA SER A 58 -4.05 -5.28 -15.91
C SER A 58 -4.43 -6.12 -14.67
N PRO A 59 -4.67 -7.43 -14.82
CA PRO A 59 -4.79 -8.18 -16.08
C PRO A 59 -6.08 -7.88 -16.83
N VAL A 60 -6.17 -8.34 -18.09
CA VAL A 60 -7.39 -8.29 -18.91
C VAL A 60 -7.72 -9.68 -19.45
N ASN A 61 -8.99 -9.92 -19.73
CA ASN A 61 -9.42 -11.10 -20.48
C ASN A 61 -9.28 -10.82 -21.99
N VAL A 62 -8.30 -11.45 -22.65
CA VAL A 62 -8.06 -11.28 -24.08
C VAL A 62 -9.06 -12.13 -24.87
N THR A 63 -10.13 -11.50 -25.33
CA THR A 63 -11.22 -12.17 -26.08
C THR A 63 -11.19 -11.88 -27.57
N THR A 64 -10.54 -10.79 -27.97
CA THR A 64 -10.40 -10.34 -29.36
C THR A 64 -9.01 -9.74 -29.57
N SER A 65 -8.47 -9.88 -30.78
CA SER A 65 -7.21 -9.28 -31.19
C SER A 65 -7.36 -8.61 -32.56
N LEU A 66 -6.44 -7.69 -32.86
CA LEU A 66 -6.26 -7.12 -34.19
C LEU A 66 -4.92 -7.62 -34.73
N ASP A 67 -4.91 -8.06 -35.97
CA ASP A 67 -3.66 -8.36 -36.65
C ASP A 67 -2.89 -7.06 -36.86
N ALA A 68 -1.63 -7.05 -36.41
CA ALA A 68 -0.75 -5.91 -36.50
C ALA A 68 0.63 -6.38 -36.94
N ASP A 69 1.28 -5.57 -37.79
CA ASP A 69 2.68 -5.78 -38.15
C ASP A 69 3.57 -5.27 -37.01
N LEU A 70 3.81 -6.16 -36.04
CA LEU A 70 4.61 -5.87 -34.85
C LEU A 70 6.08 -6.22 -35.12
N ALA A 71 6.98 -5.33 -34.71
CA ALA A 71 8.41 -5.62 -34.74
C ALA A 71 8.74 -6.85 -33.87
N ALA A 72 9.63 -7.71 -34.37
CA ALA A 72 10.08 -8.87 -33.62
C ALA A 72 10.82 -8.44 -32.35
N ILE A 73 10.47 -9.04 -31.22
CA ILE A 73 11.22 -8.91 -29.97
C ILE A 73 12.42 -9.87 -30.08
N ALA A 74 13.64 -9.35 -29.89
CA ALA A 74 14.88 -10.13 -29.90
C ALA A 74 15.43 -10.28 -28.48
N PRO A 75 15.02 -11.30 -27.70
CA PRO A 75 15.53 -11.50 -26.35
C PRO A 75 16.96 -12.04 -26.37
N GLU A 76 17.88 -11.35 -25.72
CA GLU A 76 19.26 -11.77 -25.53
C GLU A 76 19.53 -12.08 -24.05
N TYR A 77 18.79 -13.05 -23.51
CA TYR A 77 18.95 -13.44 -22.10
C TYR A 77 20.24 -14.24 -21.88
N THR A 78 20.86 -14.02 -20.73
CA THR A 78 22.00 -14.79 -20.23
C THR A 78 21.67 -15.42 -18.88
N SER A 79 22.47 -16.38 -18.43
CA SER A 79 22.28 -17.02 -17.12
C SER A 79 22.63 -16.03 -15.99
N ALA A 80 21.62 -15.37 -15.41
CA ALA A 80 21.82 -14.31 -14.42
C ALA A 80 20.80 -14.31 -13.27
N SER A 81 20.40 -15.47 -12.75
CA SER A 81 19.58 -15.55 -11.54
C SER A 81 20.45 -15.75 -10.30
N SER A 82 20.36 -14.83 -9.33
CA SER A 82 21.23 -14.82 -8.13
C SER A 82 20.54 -15.34 -6.87
N GLU A 83 19.24 -15.14 -6.75
CA GLU A 83 18.48 -15.42 -5.52
C GLU A 83 17.05 -15.84 -5.85
N ILE A 84 16.48 -16.67 -4.98
CA ILE A 84 15.05 -16.97 -4.94
C ILE A 84 14.50 -16.32 -3.66
N LEU A 85 13.62 -15.33 -3.82
CA LEU A 85 13.02 -14.59 -2.73
C LEU A 85 11.51 -14.85 -2.69
N ASN A 86 11.01 -15.28 -1.53
CA ASN A 86 9.58 -15.21 -1.21
C ASN A 86 9.32 -13.88 -0.50
N ASN A 87 8.54 -12.99 -1.11
CA ASN A 87 8.19 -11.69 -0.53
C ASN A 87 6.79 -11.66 0.11
N GLY A 88 6.12 -12.81 0.20
CA GLY A 88 4.75 -12.96 0.71
C GLY A 88 3.64 -12.60 -0.29
N HIS A 89 4.00 -12.15 -1.50
CA HIS A 89 3.07 -11.70 -2.53
C HIS A 89 3.26 -12.40 -3.90
N THR A 90 4.35 -13.16 -4.08
CA THR A 90 4.64 -14.06 -5.20
C THR A 90 5.56 -15.20 -4.79
#